data_AF-A0A537A5Q8-F1
#
_entry.id   AF-A0A537A5Q8-F1
#
_cell.length_a   1.000
_cell.length_b   1.000
_cell.length_c   1.000
_cell.angle_alpha   90.00
_cell.angle_beta   90.00
_cell.angle_gamma   90.00
#
_symmetry.space_group_name_H-M   'P 1'
#
loop_
_entity.id
_entity.type
_entity.pdbx_description
1 polymer ?
#
loop_
_entity_poly.entity_id
_entity_poly.type
_entity_poly.pdbx_seq_one_letter_code
_entity_poly.pdbx_strand_id
1 'polypeptide(L)'
;MVSSWTVALLYQQLVRYAEVLRRADRNAEARMLSELGLTMRSDFNRFLVRDGTVAGYAIFEAGRDAPELLLHPSDVRAGLEYSLLPMTRSIIGGLFTPEQARHHLRVIREHLLFPDGVRLIDRPVAYHGGPERIFRRAESASFFGREI
;
A
#
# COMPACT_ATOMS: atom_id res chain seq x y z
N MET A 1 4.09 11.61 4.72
CA MET A 1 3.47 10.66 3.76
C MET A 1 3.94 9.26 4.09
N VAL A 2 3.03 8.28 4.09
CA VAL A 2 3.29 6.87 4.37
C VAL A 2 2.83 6.06 3.17
N SER A 3 3.68 5.17 2.66
CA SER A 3 3.31 4.22 1.61
C SER A 3 2.76 2.94 2.23
N SER A 4 1.55 2.55 1.85
CA SER A 4 0.95 1.30 2.33
C SER A 4 1.75 0.07 1.88
N TRP A 5 2.39 0.12 0.70
CA TRP A 5 3.29 -0.93 0.24
C TRP A 5 4.51 -1.08 1.15
N THR A 6 5.13 0.03 1.56
CA THR A 6 6.31 -0.01 2.45
C THR A 6 5.94 -0.58 3.81
N VAL A 7 4.79 -0.20 4.37
CA VAL A 7 4.29 -0.75 5.64
C VAL A 7 4.05 -2.27 5.51
N ALA A 8 3.39 -2.70 4.43
CA ALA A 8 3.14 -4.12 4.19
C ALA A 8 4.43 -4.92 3.98
N LEU A 9 5.43 -4.36 3.31
CA LEU A 9 6.74 -4.98 3.13
C LEU A 9 7.49 -5.10 4.46
N LEU A 10 7.50 -4.04 5.27
CA LEU A 10 8.15 -4.05 6.57
C LEU A 10 7.49 -5.09 7.51
N TYR A 11 6.16 -5.11 7.57
CA TYR A 11 5.41 -6.13 8.31
C TYR A 11 5.86 -7.54 7.91
N GLN A 12 5.92 -7.83 6.61
CA GLN A 12 6.37 -9.12 6.09
C GLN A 12 7.80 -9.45 6.54
N GLN A 13 8.72 -8.48 6.51
CA GLN A 13 10.10 -8.71 6.94
C GLN A 13 10.18 -8.99 8.45
N LEU A 14 9.44 -8.26 9.27
CA LEU A 14 9.43 -8.47 10.73
C LEU A 14 8.91 -9.85 11.11
N VAL A 15 7.80 -10.29 10.50
CA VAL A 15 7.22 -11.63 10.76
C VAL A 15 8.20 -12.73 10.34
N ARG A 16 8.83 -12.58 9.17
CA ARG A 16 9.85 -13.54 8.70
C ARG A 16 11.08 -13.54 9.59
N TYR A 17 11.54 -12.38 10.04
CA TYR A 17 12.71 -12.29 10.89
C TYR A 17 12.45 -12.84 12.29
N ALA A 18 11.25 -12.65 12.84
CA ALA A 18 10.83 -13.28 14.09
C ALA A 18 10.89 -14.82 14.00
N GLU A 19 10.51 -15.41 12.86
CA GLU A 19 10.66 -16.86 12.62
C GLU A 19 12.13 -17.30 12.60
N VAL A 20 13.02 -16.54 11.93
CA VAL A 20 14.46 -16.82 11.93
C VAL A 20 15.03 -16.75 13.35
N LEU A 21 14.65 -15.74 14.14
CA LEU A 21 15.08 -15.60 15.53
C LEU A 21 14.60 -16.76 16.41
N ARG A 22 13.37 -17.26 16.22
CA ARG A 22 12.88 -18.46 16.93
C ARG A 22 13.73 -19.69 16.62
N ARG A 23 14.12 -19.89 15.36
CA ARG A 23 14.98 -21.02 14.94
C ARG A 23 16.42 -20.90 15.45
N ALA A 24 16.85 -19.69 15.81
CA ALA A 24 18.13 -19.42 16.42
C ALA A 24 18.06 -19.32 17.96
N ASP A 25 16.98 -19.81 18.58
CA ASP A 25 16.73 -19.79 20.03
C ASP A 25 16.69 -18.40 20.69
N ARG A 26 16.54 -17.33 19.89
CA ARG A 26 16.41 -15.93 20.34
C ARG A 26 14.94 -15.56 20.58
N ASN A 27 14.28 -16.31 21.45
CA ASN A 27 12.83 -16.28 21.64
C ASN A 27 12.29 -14.93 22.14
N ALA A 28 13.01 -14.23 23.02
CA ALA A 28 12.58 -12.92 23.53
C ALA A 28 12.49 -11.87 22.41
N GLU A 29 13.51 -11.81 21.55
CA GLU A 29 13.54 -10.88 20.42
C GLU A 29 12.49 -11.22 19.37
N ALA A 30 12.31 -12.51 19.08
CA ALA A 30 11.24 -12.95 18.19
C ALA A 30 9.85 -12.54 18.68
N ARG A 31 9.62 -12.60 19.99
CA ARG A 31 8.36 -12.17 20.61
C ARG A 31 8.15 -10.66 20.43
N MET A 32 9.16 -9.85 20.72
CA MET A 32 9.09 -8.39 20.52
C MET A 32 8.73 -8.02 19.07
N LEU A 33 9.36 -8.67 18.08
CA LEU A 33 9.04 -8.41 16.66
C LEU A 33 7.65 -8.89 16.26
N SER A 34 7.18 -9.99 16.84
CA SER A 34 5.83 -10.51 16.59
C SER A 34 4.77 -9.56 17.14
N GLU A 35 4.97 -9.02 18.36
CA GLU A 35 4.11 -8.02 18.98
C GLU A 35 4.10 -6.72 18.17
N LEU A 36 5.26 -6.25 17.72
CA LEU A 36 5.36 -5.09 16.81
C LEU A 36 4.59 -5.32 15.51
N GLY A 37 4.70 -6.52 14.91
CA GLY A 37 3.96 -6.88 13.71
C GLY A 37 2.44 -6.82 13.91
N LEU A 38 1.94 -7.26 15.06
CA LEU A 38 0.52 -7.17 15.40
C LEU A 38 0.04 -5.72 15.52
N THR A 39 0.82 -4.86 16.18
CA THR A 39 0.54 -3.43 16.29
C THR A 39 0.53 -2.77 14.91
N MET A 40 1.53 -3.05 14.07
CA MET A 40 1.58 -2.55 12.69
C MET A 40 0.38 -2.99 11.86
N ARG A 41 -0.09 -4.24 12.02
CA ARG A 41 -1.30 -4.71 11.33
C ARG A 41 -2.54 -3.95 11.79
N SER A 42 -2.64 -3.66 13.08
CA SER A 42 -3.74 -2.83 13.62
C SER A 42 -3.71 -1.42 13.02
N ASP A 43 -2.55 -0.76 13.04
CA ASP A 43 -2.38 0.59 12.49
C ASP A 43 -2.62 0.63 10.98
N PHE A 44 -2.14 -0.38 10.25
CA PHE A 44 -2.40 -0.51 8.82
C PHE A 44 -3.90 -0.55 8.52
N ASN A 45 -4.66 -1.39 9.24
CA ASN A 45 -6.11 -1.47 9.05
C ASN A 45 -6.83 -0.19 9.48
N ARG A 46 -6.37 0.45 10.55
CA ARG A 46 -6.98 1.68 11.08
C ARG A 46 -6.78 2.88 10.15
N PHE A 47 -5.57 3.04 9.63
CA PHE A 47 -5.17 4.28 8.95
C PHE A 47 -5.08 4.16 7.43
N LEU A 48 -4.86 2.96 6.89
CA LEU A 48 -4.56 2.76 5.48
C LEU A 48 -5.65 2.00 4.73
N VAL A 49 -6.60 1.39 5.44
CA VAL A 49 -7.78 0.74 4.86
C VAL A 49 -9.02 1.57 5.18
N ARG A 50 -9.78 1.96 4.15
CA ARG A 50 -11.05 2.66 4.29
C ARG A 50 -12.08 1.99 3.38
N ASP A 51 -13.30 1.81 3.89
CA ASP A 51 -14.38 1.16 3.15
C ASP A 51 -13.98 -0.19 2.53
N GLY A 52 -13.13 -0.94 3.25
CA GLY A 52 -12.61 -2.25 2.85
C GLY A 52 -11.43 -2.24 1.86
N THR A 53 -11.02 -1.08 1.34
CA THR A 53 -9.96 -0.95 0.34
C THR A 53 -8.72 -0.26 0.92
N VAL A 54 -7.53 -0.82 0.64
CA VAL A 54 -6.26 -0.19 1.02
C VAL A 54 -5.92 0.98 0.09
N ALA A 55 -5.51 2.11 0.65
CA ALA A 55 -4.97 3.24 -0.09
C ALA A 55 -3.52 3.00 -0.55
N GLY A 56 -3.08 3.67 -1.62
CA GLY A 56 -1.66 3.68 -2.00
C GLY A 56 -0.78 4.40 -0.99
N TYR A 57 -1.21 5.60 -0.57
CA TYR A 57 -0.52 6.42 0.43
C TYR A 57 -1.47 7.07 1.41
N ALA A 58 -0.92 7.45 2.57
CA ALA A 58 -1.56 8.29 3.56
C ALA A 58 -0.71 9.53 3.86
N ILE A 59 -1.33 10.71 3.88
CA ILE A 59 -0.72 11.96 4.33
C ILE A 59 -1.26 12.27 5.72
N PHE A 60 -0.35 12.26 6.70
CA PHE A 60 -0.63 12.66 8.07
C PHE A 60 -0.28 14.12 8.23
N GLU A 61 -1.26 14.93 8.62
CA GLU A 61 -1.10 16.35 8.94
C GLU A 61 -1.21 16.56 10.45
N ALA A 62 -0.45 17.51 10.99
CA ALA A 62 -0.54 17.85 12.40
C ALA A 62 -1.96 18.39 12.72
N GLY A 63 -2.57 17.87 13.78
CA GLY A 63 -3.90 18.29 14.24
C GLY A 63 -5.08 17.62 13.54
N ARG A 64 -4.86 16.64 12.64
CA ARG A 64 -5.92 15.77 12.11
C ARG A 64 -5.86 14.37 12.70
N ASP A 65 -7.02 13.84 13.08
CA ASP A 65 -7.14 12.48 13.64
C ASP A 65 -7.02 11.38 12.57
N ALA A 66 -7.43 11.68 11.34
CA ALA A 66 -7.41 10.74 10.21
C ALA A 66 -6.53 11.27 9.08
N PRO A 67 -5.73 10.40 8.44
CA PRO A 67 -4.94 10.81 7.29
C PRO A 67 -5.80 11.07 6.05
N GLU A 68 -5.30 11.96 5.19
CA GLU A 68 -5.73 12.06 3.80
C GLU A 68 -5.18 10.84 3.04
N LEU A 69 -6.03 10.18 2.24
CA LEU A 69 -5.67 8.97 1.50
C LEU A 69 -5.49 9.30 0.01
N LEU A 70 -4.40 8.82 -0.57
CA LEU A 70 -4.11 8.92 -2.00
C LEU A 70 -4.13 7.54 -2.66
N LEU A 71 -4.49 7.48 -3.94
CA LEU A 71 -4.76 6.23 -4.66
C LEU A 71 -5.76 5.36 -3.89
N HIS A 72 -6.90 5.98 -3.61
CA HIS A 72 -8.04 5.40 -2.90
C HIS A 72 -9.32 5.98 -3.52
N PRO A 73 -10.47 5.28 -3.54
CA PRO A 73 -11.71 5.84 -4.11
C PRO A 73 -12.18 7.17 -3.48
N SER A 74 -11.66 7.53 -2.31
CA SER A 74 -11.93 8.81 -1.64
C SER A 74 -10.89 9.90 -1.94
N ASP A 75 -9.91 9.64 -2.83
CA ASP A 75 -8.84 10.58 -3.18
C ASP A 75 -9.38 11.68 -4.10
N VAL A 76 -9.61 12.85 -3.53
CA VAL A 76 -10.02 14.05 -4.27
C VAL A 76 -8.85 14.92 -4.72
N ARG A 77 -7.63 14.59 -4.30
CA ARG A 77 -6.45 15.43 -4.51
C ARG A 77 -5.70 15.05 -5.78
N ALA A 78 -5.42 13.76 -5.98
CA ALA A 78 -4.83 13.26 -7.22
C ALA A 78 -5.90 12.69 -8.17
N GLY A 79 -7.07 12.30 -7.64
CA GLY A 79 -8.13 11.68 -8.42
C GLY A 79 -7.77 10.29 -8.93
N LEU A 80 -6.90 9.57 -8.22
CA LEU A 80 -6.50 8.20 -8.50
C LEU A 80 -7.17 7.28 -7.47
N GLU A 81 -7.68 6.14 -7.89
CA GLU A 81 -8.55 5.33 -7.04
C GLU A 81 -7.86 4.08 -6.50
N TYR A 82 -6.96 3.45 -7.25
CA TYR A 82 -6.42 2.15 -6.88
C TYR A 82 -4.92 2.04 -7.14
N SER A 83 -4.23 1.30 -6.25
CA SER A 83 -2.81 0.99 -6.40
C SER A 83 -2.56 -0.51 -6.22
N LEU A 84 -1.89 -1.13 -7.20
CA LEU A 84 -1.62 -2.56 -7.23
C LEU A 84 -0.67 -3.02 -6.11
N LEU A 85 0.37 -2.21 -5.87
CA LEU A 85 1.49 -2.57 -5.01
C LEU A 85 1.06 -2.89 -3.56
N PRO A 86 0.32 -2.03 -2.84
CA PRO A 86 -0.11 -2.35 -1.48
C PRO A 86 -1.01 -3.59 -1.42
N MET A 87 -1.85 -3.80 -2.43
CA MET A 87 -2.75 -4.96 -2.48
C MET A 87 -1.97 -6.26 -2.60
N THR A 88 -1.12 -6.38 -3.63
CA THR A 88 -0.33 -7.59 -3.88
C THR A 88 0.64 -7.88 -2.74
N ARG A 89 1.31 -6.85 -2.21
CA ARG A 89 2.24 -7.02 -1.08
C ARG A 89 1.54 -7.48 0.19
N SER A 90 0.35 -6.96 0.48
CA SER A 90 -0.42 -7.34 1.68
C SER A 90 -0.96 -8.77 1.60
N ILE A 91 -1.29 -9.25 0.40
CA ILE A 91 -1.63 -10.65 0.15
C ILE A 91 -0.39 -11.54 0.35
N ILE A 92 0.72 -11.23 -0.32
CA ILE A 92 1.98 -12.00 -0.25
C ILE A 92 2.55 -12.03 1.18
N GLY A 93 2.41 -10.93 1.91
CA GLY A 93 2.92 -10.76 3.27
C GLY A 93 2.03 -11.39 4.35
N GLY A 94 0.85 -11.92 4.01
CA GLY A 94 -0.11 -12.43 4.99
C GLY A 94 -0.66 -11.34 5.92
N LEU A 95 -0.63 -10.07 5.49
CA LEU A 95 -1.10 -8.93 6.28
C LEU A 95 -2.63 -8.84 6.25
N PHE A 96 -3.23 -9.16 5.11
CA PHE A 96 -4.67 -9.20 4.94
C PHE A 96 -5.29 -10.46 5.55
N THR A 97 -6.53 -10.31 6.03
CA THR A 97 -7.40 -11.46 6.26
C THR A 97 -7.79 -12.13 4.93
N PRO A 98 -8.27 -13.38 4.93
CA PRO A 98 -8.75 -14.03 3.71
C PRO A 98 -9.85 -13.23 2.99
N GLU A 99 -10.73 -12.56 3.74
CA GLU A 99 -11.82 -11.74 3.19
C GLU A 99 -11.26 -10.49 2.50
N GLN A 100 -10.32 -9.81 3.14
CA GLN A 100 -9.61 -8.67 2.54
C GLN A 100 -8.85 -9.09 1.29
N ALA A 101 -8.15 -10.23 1.32
CA ALA A 101 -7.44 -10.73 0.16
C ALA A 101 -8.40 -11.01 -1.02
N ARG A 102 -9.54 -11.66 -0.77
CA ARG A 102 -10.57 -11.89 -1.81
C ARG A 102 -11.13 -10.58 -2.37
N HIS A 103 -11.38 -9.60 -1.50
CA HIS A 103 -11.83 -8.27 -1.93
C HIS A 103 -10.82 -7.59 -2.86
N HIS A 104 -9.57 -7.48 -2.43
CA HIS A 104 -8.54 -6.82 -3.24
C HIS A 104 -8.22 -7.59 -4.53
N LEU A 105 -8.36 -8.92 -4.56
CA LEU A 105 -8.27 -9.69 -5.80
C LEU A 105 -9.41 -9.36 -6.78
N ARG A 106 -10.62 -9.02 -6.31
CA ARG A 106 -11.70 -8.53 -7.18
C ARG A 106 -11.36 -7.14 -7.72
N VAL A 107 -10.95 -6.22 -6.84
CA VAL A 107 -10.53 -4.86 -7.24
C VAL A 107 -9.44 -4.90 -8.31
N ILE A 108 -8.42 -5.75 -8.14
CA ILE A 108 -7.37 -5.93 -9.15
C ILE A 108 -7.95 -6.38 -10.50
N ARG A 109 -8.87 -7.36 -10.50
CA ARG A 109 -9.48 -7.86 -11.74
C ARG A 109 -10.40 -6.85 -12.41
N GLU A 110 -11.13 -6.07 -11.62
CA GLU A 110 -12.13 -5.13 -12.11
C GLU A 110 -11.50 -3.82 -12.61
N HIS A 111 -10.46 -3.33 -11.94
CA HIS A 111 -9.92 -1.99 -12.20
C HIS A 111 -8.50 -1.95 -12.73
N LEU A 112 -7.70 -3.02 -12.55
CA LEU A 112 -6.27 -3.01 -12.86
C LEU A 112 -5.86 -4.04 -13.90
N LEU A 113 -6.70 -5.00 -14.26
CA LEU A 113 -6.40 -6.05 -15.23
C LEU A 113 -6.79 -5.63 -16.65
N PHE A 114 -5.83 -5.66 -17.55
CA PHE A 114 -5.95 -5.34 -18.97
C PHE A 114 -5.46 -6.54 -19.82
N PRO A 115 -5.69 -6.55 -21.14
CA PRO A 115 -5.26 -7.65 -22.02
C PRO A 115 -3.75 -7.93 -21.97
N ASP A 116 -2.94 -6.94 -21.64
CA ASP A 116 -1.47 -7.04 -21.55
C ASP A 116 -0.94 -7.24 -20.12
N GLY A 117 -1.82 -7.41 -19.13
CA GLY A 117 -1.45 -7.66 -17.74
C GLY A 117 -2.07 -6.67 -16.77
N VAL A 118 -1.50 -6.58 -15.57
CA VAL A 118 -2.04 -5.76 -14.49
C VAL A 118 -1.27 -4.44 -14.39
N ARG A 119 -1.98 -3.30 -14.38
CA ARG A 119 -1.42 -1.95 -14.25
C ARG A 119 -1.11 -1.60 -12.81
N LEU A 120 -0.13 -0.71 -12.61
CA LEU A 120 0.29 -0.25 -11.27
C LEU A 120 -0.78 0.59 -10.56
N ILE A 121 -1.54 1.36 -11.33
CA ILE A 121 -2.59 2.30 -10.89
C ILE A 121 -3.76 2.28 -11.89
N ASP A 122 -4.94 2.76 -11.48
CA ASP A 122 -6.18 2.71 -12.27
C ASP A 122 -6.17 3.58 -13.53
N ARG A 123 -5.46 4.71 -13.47
CA ARG A 123 -5.31 5.62 -14.60
C ARG A 123 -3.99 6.39 -14.53
N PRO A 124 -3.49 6.94 -15.65
CA PRO A 124 -2.25 7.72 -15.66
C PRO A 124 -2.33 8.93 -14.72
N VAL A 125 -1.19 9.29 -14.14
CA VAL A 125 -1.05 10.52 -13.36
C VAL A 125 -1.24 11.74 -14.29
N ALA A 126 -1.94 12.77 -13.81
CA ALA A 126 -2.17 13.98 -14.59
C ALA A 126 -0.86 14.69 -14.94
N TYR A 127 -0.64 14.93 -16.23
CA TYR A 127 0.53 15.66 -16.73
C TYR A 127 0.14 17.11 -17.06
N HIS A 128 0.83 18.08 -16.45
CA HIS A 128 0.58 19.51 -16.62
C HIS A 128 1.73 20.26 -17.30
N GLY A 129 2.46 19.58 -18.19
CA GLY A 129 3.58 20.19 -18.92
C GLY A 129 4.93 20.14 -18.20
N GLY A 130 5.10 19.26 -17.21
CA GLY A 130 6.36 19.07 -16.49
C GLY A 130 6.37 19.41 -14.98
N PRO A 131 5.57 20.35 -14.45
CA PRO A 131 5.59 20.67 -13.02
C PRO A 131 5.11 19.52 -12.13
N GLU A 132 5.87 19.24 -11.08
CA GLU A 132 5.57 18.20 -10.08
C GLU A 132 4.82 18.81 -8.87
N ARG A 133 3.69 18.23 -8.46
CA ARG A 133 2.83 18.67 -7.35
C ARG A 133 2.74 17.62 -6.25
N ILE A 134 2.41 16.39 -6.59
CA ILE A 134 2.20 15.30 -5.62
C ILE A 134 3.25 14.21 -5.85
N PHE A 135 3.27 13.69 -7.07
CA PHE A 135 4.21 12.70 -7.52
C PHE A 135 5.32 13.38 -8.33
N ARG A 136 6.55 12.89 -8.18
CA ARG A 136 7.73 13.47 -8.83
C ARG A 136 7.76 13.16 -10.33
N ARG A 137 8.62 12.22 -10.75
CA ARG A 137 8.78 11.82 -12.16
C ARG A 137 7.48 11.39 -12.85
N ALA A 138 6.46 10.97 -12.10
CA ALA A 138 5.17 10.61 -12.65
C ALA A 138 4.39 11.80 -13.23
N GLU A 139 4.62 13.03 -12.74
CA GLU A 139 3.97 14.25 -13.23
C GLU A 139 4.84 15.03 -14.23
N SER A 140 6.13 14.70 -14.34
CA SER A 140 7.08 15.39 -15.20
C SER A 140 7.50 14.63 -16.47
N ALA A 141 7.16 13.34 -16.59
CA ALA A 141 7.48 12.54 -17.76
C ALA A 141 6.59 12.88 -18.97
N SER A 142 7.21 13.38 -20.04
CA SER A 142 6.54 13.61 -21.33
C SER A 142 6.43 12.35 -22.20
N PHE A 143 7.19 11.30 -21.88
CA PHE A 143 7.17 10.01 -22.58
C PHE A 143 6.31 8.99 -21.84
N PHE A 144 5.33 8.41 -22.55
CA PHE A 144 4.47 7.35 -22.00
C PHE A 144 5.15 5.99 -22.15
N GLY A 145 5.93 5.63 -21.15
CA GLY A 145 6.65 4.37 -21.07
C GLY A 145 7.43 4.21 -19.77
N ARG A 146 8.11 3.07 -19.62
CA ARG A 146 8.68 2.63 -18.34
C ARG A 146 7.58 2.46 -17.29
N GLU A 147 7.69 3.11 -16.14
CA GLU A 147 6.70 3.05 -15.06
C GLU A 147 5.49 3.98 -15.25
N ILE A 148 5.50 4.85 -16.28
CA ILE A 148 4.50 5.89 -16.58
C ILE A 148 3.34 5.33 -17.39
#